data_AF-J9CJX2-F1
#
_entry.id   AF-J9CJX2-F1
#
_cell.length_a   1.000
_cell.length_b   1.000
_cell.length_c   1.000
_cell.angle_alpha   90.00
_cell.angle_beta   90.00
_cell.angle_gamma   90.00
#
_symmetry.space_group_name_H-M   'P 1'
#
loop_
_entity.id
_entity.type
_entity.pdbx_description
1 polymer ?
#
loop_
_entity_poly.entity_id
_entity_poly.type
_entity_poly.pdbx_seq_one_letter_code
_entity_poly.pdbx_strand_id
1 'polypeptide(L)'
;MASYYQISAQDLGKEAKIPLVKLGDSGEVFYEMALEMVQTIRQHNAEGKKTVFICPVGPVGQYPIFVRLVNQERLSLRNCWFINMDEYLNDDETYIEESSKLSFHGFMNRTVYSQIDPELVMPPEQRIFPDPKDSRLCGPNHRAA
;
A
#
# COMPACT_ATOMS: atom_id res chain seq x y z
N MET A 1 -0.99 12.76 -33.93
CA MET A 1 -1.51 11.97 -32.80
C MET A 1 -0.59 10.77 -32.61
N ALA A 2 0.05 10.62 -31.45
CA ALA A 2 0.80 9.39 -31.19
C ALA A 2 -0.19 8.22 -31.02
N SER A 3 0.10 7.14 -31.76
CA SER A 3 -0.77 5.97 -31.93
C SER A 3 -0.66 5.00 -30.74
N TYR A 4 -0.93 5.48 -29.53
CA TYR A 4 -0.77 4.67 -28.31
C TYR A 4 -1.65 3.41 -28.30
N TYR A 5 -2.79 3.45 -28.98
CA TYR A 5 -3.70 2.30 -29.12
C TYR A 5 -3.20 1.23 -30.10
N GLN A 6 -2.06 1.42 -30.78
CA GLN A 6 -1.49 0.46 -31.72
C GLN A 6 -0.22 -0.22 -31.19
N ILE A 7 0.21 0.08 -29.96
CA ILE A 7 1.37 -0.58 -29.34
C ILE A 7 0.96 -2.02 -29.01
N SER A 8 1.69 -3.00 -29.57
CA SER A 8 1.46 -4.42 -29.27
C SER A 8 1.88 -4.74 -27.83
N ALA A 9 1.36 -5.83 -27.25
CA ALA A 9 1.83 -6.29 -25.92
C ALA A 9 3.34 -6.58 -25.91
N GLN A 10 3.88 -7.06 -27.04
CA GLN A 10 5.31 -7.30 -27.22
C GLN A 10 6.11 -6.00 -27.23
N ASP A 11 5.59 -4.95 -27.86
CA ASP A 11 6.25 -3.65 -27.98
C ASP A 11 6.02 -2.73 -26.77
N LEU A 12 5.04 -3.04 -25.93
CA LEU A 12 4.78 -2.29 -24.70
C LEU A 12 6.04 -2.29 -23.82
N GLY A 13 6.49 -1.09 -23.46
CA GLY A 13 7.70 -0.85 -22.67
C GLY A 13 8.99 -0.63 -23.48
N LYS A 14 8.98 -0.82 -24.81
CA LYS A 14 10.12 -0.44 -25.66
C LYS A 14 10.38 1.06 -25.54
N GLU A 15 11.64 1.42 -25.27
CA GLU A 15 12.09 2.82 -25.07
C GLU A 15 11.37 3.55 -23.92
N ALA A 16 10.71 2.84 -23.01
CA ALA A 16 10.09 3.45 -21.86
C ALA A 16 11.14 4.08 -20.94
N LYS A 17 10.91 5.34 -20.55
CA LYS A 17 11.77 6.06 -19.60
C LYS A 17 11.70 5.48 -18.19
N ILE A 18 10.64 4.73 -17.90
CA ILE A 18 10.40 4.05 -16.64
C ILE A 18 10.48 2.55 -16.93
N PRO A 19 11.22 1.76 -16.11
CA PRO A 19 11.23 0.32 -16.25
C PRO A 19 9.82 -0.25 -16.22
N LEU A 20 9.49 -1.07 -17.21
CA LEU A 20 8.21 -1.74 -17.29
C LEU A 20 8.43 -3.25 -17.17
N VAL A 21 7.82 -3.85 -16.16
CA VAL A 21 7.76 -5.31 -16.02
C VAL A 21 6.42 -5.78 -16.55
N LYS A 22 6.44 -6.73 -17.49
CA LYS A 22 5.24 -7.32 -18.09
C LYS A 22 5.04 -8.70 -17.48
N LEU A 23 3.91 -8.89 -16.81
CA LEU A 23 3.52 -10.13 -16.16
C LEU A 23 2.32 -10.74 -16.90
N GLY A 24 2.06 -12.02 -16.67
CA GLY A 24 1.06 -12.81 -17.38
C GLY A 24 -0.37 -12.39 -17.04
N ASP A 25 -0.85 -12.79 -15.86
CA ASP A 25 -2.20 -12.51 -15.40
C ASP A 25 -2.23 -11.60 -14.16
N SER A 26 -3.43 -11.18 -13.75
CA SER A 26 -3.60 -10.30 -12.60
C SER A 26 -3.10 -10.91 -11.29
N GLY A 27 -3.15 -12.24 -11.15
CA GLY A 27 -2.65 -12.95 -9.97
C GLY A 27 -1.14 -12.82 -9.86
N GLU A 28 -0.42 -12.98 -10.97
CA GLU A 28 1.03 -12.76 -11.04
C GLU A 28 1.38 -11.29 -10.70
N VAL A 29 0.62 -10.32 -11.23
CA VAL A 29 0.80 -8.90 -10.89
C VAL A 29 0.65 -8.66 -9.39
N PHE A 30 -0.42 -9.16 -8.77
CA PHE A 30 -0.64 -8.98 -7.34
C PHE A 30 0.42 -9.67 -6.48
N TYR A 31 0.91 -10.83 -6.92
CA TYR A 31 1.97 -11.55 -6.23
C TYR A 31 3.29 -10.78 -6.27
N GLU A 32 3.71 -10.30 -7.45
CA GLU A 32 4.94 -9.51 -7.59
C GLU A 32 4.86 -8.19 -6.81
N MET A 33 3.71 -7.51 -6.81
CA MET A 33 3.50 -6.33 -5.97
C MET A 33 3.66 -6.63 -4.47
N ALA A 34 3.09 -7.75 -4.00
CA ALA A 34 3.21 -8.17 -2.60
C ALA A 34 4.66 -8.54 -2.25
N LEU A 35 5.35 -9.25 -3.15
CA LEU A 35 6.76 -9.60 -2.98
C LEU A 35 7.64 -8.36 -2.89
N GLU A 36 7.44 -7.37 -3.76
CA GLU A 36 8.22 -6.14 -3.74
C GLU A 36 8.09 -5.41 -2.40
N MET A 37 6.87 -5.35 -1.85
CA MET A 37 6.63 -4.80 -0.52
C MET A 37 7.41 -5.59 0.56
N VAL A 38 7.31 -6.91 0.55
CA VAL A 38 7.99 -7.80 1.52
C VAL A 38 9.51 -7.66 1.45
N GLN A 39 10.08 -7.69 0.24
CA GLN A 39 11.54 -7.61 0.07
C GLN A 39 12.09 -6.24 0.44
N THR A 40 11.38 -5.16 0.08
CA THR A 40 11.75 -3.81 0.51
C THR A 40 11.80 -3.70 2.03
N ILE A 41 10.74 -4.18 2.72
CA ILE A 41 10.70 -4.16 4.19
C ILE A 41 11.80 -5.02 4.79
N ARG A 42 12.04 -6.22 4.24
CA ARG A 42 13.09 -7.12 4.72
C ARG A 42 14.47 -6.46 4.61
N GLN A 43 14.77 -5.88 3.45
CA GLN A 43 16.03 -5.20 3.21
C GLN A 43 16.21 -4.04 4.18
N HIS A 44 15.21 -3.16 4.32
CA HIS A 44 15.29 -2.05 5.26
C HIS A 44 15.44 -2.51 6.71
N ASN A 45 14.73 -3.55 7.13
CA ASN A 45 14.88 -4.13 8.47
C ASN A 45 16.31 -4.65 8.70
N ALA A 46 16.90 -5.34 7.73
CA ALA A 46 18.28 -5.83 7.80
C ALA A 46 19.30 -4.67 7.90
N GLU A 47 18.97 -3.53 7.30
CA GLU A 47 19.78 -2.31 7.33
C GLU A 47 19.44 -1.37 8.52
N GLY A 48 18.48 -1.74 9.37
CA GLY A 48 18.00 -0.88 10.47
C GLY A 48 17.30 0.41 10.02
N LYS A 49 16.78 0.44 8.79
CA LYS A 49 16.10 1.59 8.17
C LYS A 49 14.57 1.51 8.35
N LYS A 50 13.93 2.68 8.28
CA LYS A 50 12.48 2.81 8.23
C LYS A 50 11.99 2.52 6.81
N THR A 51 10.84 1.87 6.67
CA THR A 51 10.11 1.76 5.39
C THR A 51 8.91 2.68 5.42
N VAL A 52 8.68 3.43 4.34
CA VAL A 52 7.48 4.25 4.17
C VAL A 52 6.82 3.85 2.85
N PHE A 53 5.55 3.46 2.91
CA PHE A 53 4.75 3.19 1.72
C PHE A 53 3.58 4.15 1.63
N ILE A 54 3.30 4.59 0.40
CA ILE A 54 2.03 5.21 0.05
C ILE A 54 1.12 4.08 -0.46
N CYS A 55 -0.02 3.88 0.20
CA CYS A 55 -0.91 2.75 0.02
C CYS A 55 -2.22 3.21 -0.63
N PRO A 56 -2.42 2.99 -1.94
CA PRO A 56 -3.73 3.19 -2.56
C PRO A 56 -4.65 2.01 -2.21
N VAL A 57 -5.95 2.27 -2.05
CA VAL A 57 -6.97 1.20 -2.02
C VAL A 57 -7.57 1.05 -3.41
N GLY A 58 -6.79 0.40 -4.28
CA GLY A 58 -7.09 0.19 -5.70
C GLY A 58 -5.82 0.29 -6.56
N PRO A 59 -5.19 -0.84 -6.95
CA PRO A 59 -5.55 -2.25 -6.74
C PRO A 59 -5.39 -2.73 -5.29
N VAL A 60 -6.08 -3.83 -4.94
CA VAL A 60 -6.08 -4.41 -3.59
C VAL A 60 -5.68 -5.90 -3.51
N GLY A 61 -5.47 -6.56 -4.64
CA GLY A 61 -5.22 -8.01 -4.71
C GLY A 61 -3.89 -8.45 -4.08
N GLN A 62 -2.94 -7.54 -3.95
CA GLN A 62 -1.64 -7.78 -3.32
C GLN A 62 -1.74 -7.95 -1.80
N TYR A 63 -2.72 -7.32 -1.14
CA TYR A 63 -2.78 -7.26 0.32
C TYR A 63 -2.95 -8.63 1.00
N PRO A 64 -3.85 -9.53 0.56
CA PRO A 64 -3.95 -10.87 1.15
C PRO A 64 -2.66 -11.69 1.01
N ILE A 65 -1.95 -11.54 -0.11
CA ILE A 65 -0.67 -12.21 -0.35
C ILE A 65 0.41 -11.63 0.58
N PHE A 66 0.49 -10.31 0.66
CA PHE A 66 1.40 -9.58 1.54
C PHE A 66 1.23 -10.01 3.01
N VAL A 67 0.00 -10.01 3.52
CA VAL A 67 -0.32 -10.45 4.89
C VAL A 67 0.12 -11.88 5.15
N ARG A 68 -0.17 -12.79 4.21
CA ARG A 68 0.24 -14.20 4.33
C ARG A 68 1.76 -14.31 4.46
N LEU A 69 2.51 -13.64 3.61
CA LEU A 69 3.98 -13.68 3.61
C LEU A 69 4.55 -13.06 4.90
N VAL A 70 4.05 -11.91 5.33
CA VAL A 70 4.45 -11.25 6.59
C VAL A 70 4.34 -12.21 7.77
N ASN A 71 3.20 -12.88 7.90
CA ASN A 71 2.97 -13.83 9.00
C ASN A 71 3.84 -15.09 8.88
N GLN A 72 3.92 -15.68 7.69
CA GLN A 72 4.68 -16.92 7.46
C GLN A 72 6.17 -16.73 7.72
N GLU A 73 6.71 -15.57 7.34
CA GLU A 73 8.14 -15.27 7.45
C GLU A 73 8.50 -14.54 8.74
N ARG A 74 7.51 -14.28 9.60
CA ARG A 74 7.63 -13.45 10.81
C ARG A 74 8.31 -12.10 10.55
N LEU A 75 7.94 -11.45 9.44
CA LEU A 75 8.49 -10.16 9.04
C LEU A 75 7.91 -9.05 9.92
N SER A 76 8.76 -8.42 10.73
CA SER A 76 8.34 -7.29 11.57
C SER A 76 8.02 -6.05 10.73
N LEU A 77 6.84 -5.48 10.95
CA LEU A 77 6.40 -4.21 10.37
C LEU A 77 6.56 -3.03 11.34
N ARG A 78 7.17 -3.23 12.52
CA ARG A 78 7.29 -2.19 13.57
C ARG A 78 8.03 -0.92 13.14
N ASN A 79 8.85 -1.02 12.09
CA ASN A 79 9.59 0.09 11.48
C ASN A 79 8.99 0.52 10.14
N CYS A 80 7.70 0.28 9.91
CA CYS A 80 7.01 0.59 8.66
C CYS A 80 5.89 1.59 8.88
N TRP A 81 5.86 2.63 8.04
CA TRP A 81 4.79 3.62 7.99
C TRP A 81 3.97 3.43 6.74
N PHE A 82 2.67 3.24 6.90
CA PHE A 82 1.73 3.15 5.79
C PHE A 82 0.93 4.45 5.73
N ILE A 83 1.04 5.16 4.62
CA ILE A 83 0.31 6.39 4.34
C ILE A 83 -0.74 6.06 3.30
N ASN A 84 -2.00 5.97 3.70
CA ASN A 84 -3.09 5.67 2.79
C ASN A 84 -3.40 6.91 1.94
N MET A 85 -3.61 6.70 0.65
CA MET A 85 -3.63 7.78 -0.33
C MET A 85 -4.90 8.63 -0.27
N ASP A 86 -6.05 8.00 -0.03
CA ASP A 86 -7.38 8.58 -0.13
C ASP A 86 -8.37 7.92 0.85
N GLU A 87 -9.58 8.45 0.92
CA GLU A 87 -10.76 7.87 1.60
C GLU A 87 -12.04 8.45 0.98
N TYR A 88 -13.11 7.67 0.95
CA TYR A 88 -14.42 8.19 0.58
C TYR A 88 -15.03 8.98 1.75
N LEU A 89 -15.70 10.08 1.43
CA LEU A 89 -16.42 10.91 2.41
C LEU A 89 -17.92 10.84 2.16
N ASN A 90 -18.70 11.11 3.20
CA ASN A 90 -20.11 11.42 3.09
C ASN A 90 -20.31 12.76 2.37
N ASP A 91 -21.54 13.05 1.95
CA ASP A 91 -21.89 14.33 1.29
C ASP A 91 -21.64 15.56 2.18
N ASP A 92 -21.56 15.38 3.50
CA ASP A 92 -21.23 16.42 4.48
C ASP A 92 -19.72 16.52 4.78
N GLU A 93 -18.88 15.93 3.92
CA GLU A 93 -17.41 15.90 4.01
C GLU A 93 -16.87 15.19 5.26
N THR A 94 -17.69 14.42 5.97
CA THR A 94 -17.25 13.56 7.07
C THR A 94 -16.81 12.19 6.58
N TYR A 95 -16.04 11.45 7.39
CA TYR A 95 -15.70 10.07 7.08
C TYR A 95 -16.95 9.21 6.91
N ILE A 96 -16.92 8.33 5.91
CA ILE A 96 -17.86 7.22 5.88
C ILE A 96 -17.57 6.25 7.04
N GLU A 97 -18.62 5.55 7.48
CA GLU A 97 -18.51 4.52 8.51
C GLU A 97 -17.48 3.45 8.13
N GLU A 98 -16.58 3.08 9.06
CA GLU A 98 -15.56 2.03 8.82
C GLU A 98 -16.20 0.69 8.43
N SER A 99 -17.41 0.40 8.93
CA SER A 99 -18.16 -0.81 8.59
C SER A 99 -18.61 -0.85 7.12
N SER A 100 -18.62 0.31 6.44
CA SER A 100 -18.89 0.39 5.01
C SER A 100 -17.87 -0.40 4.21
N LYS A 101 -18.37 -1.06 3.15
CA LYS A 101 -17.50 -1.75 2.18
C LYS A 101 -16.63 -0.77 1.38
N LEU A 102 -17.04 0.50 1.33
CA LEU A 102 -16.32 1.56 0.63
C LEU A 102 -15.24 2.20 1.50
N SER A 103 -15.24 1.98 2.82
CA SER A 103 -14.22 2.57 3.70
C SER A 103 -12.86 1.93 3.45
N PHE A 104 -11.90 2.76 3.07
CA PHE A 104 -10.52 2.36 2.86
C PHE A 104 -9.83 2.09 4.19
N HIS A 105 -10.14 2.90 5.20
CA HIS A 105 -9.77 2.63 6.59
C HIS A 105 -10.29 1.26 7.04
N GLY A 106 -11.59 1.02 6.86
CA GLY A 106 -12.23 -0.24 7.17
C GLY A 106 -11.61 -1.41 6.40
N PHE A 107 -11.33 -1.24 5.11
CA PHE A 107 -10.69 -2.26 4.28
C PHE A 107 -9.31 -2.64 4.82
N MET A 108 -8.45 -1.66 5.07
CA MET A 108 -7.10 -1.88 5.58
C MET A 108 -7.12 -2.53 6.96
N ASN A 109 -8.02 -2.11 7.84
CA ASN A 109 -8.17 -2.72 9.16
C ASN A 109 -8.59 -4.19 9.05
N ARG A 110 -9.64 -4.50 8.28
CA ARG A 110 -10.17 -5.86 8.13
C ARG A 110 -9.24 -6.81 7.39
N THR A 111 -8.55 -6.32 6.37
CA THR A 111 -7.83 -7.18 5.40
C THR A 111 -6.33 -7.21 5.68
N VAL A 112 -5.77 -6.18 6.31
CA VAL A 112 -4.33 -6.04 6.53
C VAL A 112 -4.00 -6.06 8.01
N TYR A 113 -4.37 -5.02 8.75
CA TYR A 113 -3.84 -4.81 10.10
C TYR A 113 -4.33 -5.86 11.11
N SER A 114 -5.60 -6.25 11.05
CA SER A 114 -6.16 -7.28 11.95
C SER A 114 -5.76 -8.70 11.58
N GLN A 115 -5.26 -8.91 10.35
CA GLN A 115 -4.87 -10.23 9.84
C GLN A 115 -3.39 -10.53 10.06
N ILE A 116 -2.58 -9.53 10.42
CA ILE A 116 -1.17 -9.69 10.77
C ILE A 116 -1.04 -9.99 12.26
N ASP A 117 -0.16 -10.91 12.62
CA ASP A 117 0.18 -11.24 14.00
C ASP A 117 0.46 -9.95 14.80
N PRO A 118 -0.21 -9.75 15.97
CA PRO A 118 -0.06 -8.54 16.77
C PRO A 118 1.38 -8.21 17.17
N GLU A 119 2.28 -9.20 17.24
CA GLU A 119 3.70 -8.99 17.50
C GLU A 119 4.43 -8.33 16.34
N LEU A 120 3.96 -8.55 15.10
CA LEU A 120 4.60 -8.11 13.86
C LEU A 120 4.05 -6.78 13.34
N VAL A 121 2.74 -6.51 13.48
CA VAL A 121 2.07 -5.36 12.85
C VAL A 121 2.58 -4.00 13.38
N MET A 122 2.62 -2.95 12.56
CA MET A 122 2.95 -1.60 13.05
C MET A 122 1.90 -1.07 14.05
N PRO A 123 2.29 -0.22 15.01
CA PRO A 123 1.32 0.43 15.90
C PRO A 123 0.43 1.45 15.14
N PRO A 124 -0.74 1.82 15.69
CA PRO A 124 -1.71 2.70 15.02
C PRO A 124 -1.15 4.04 14.55
N GLU A 125 -0.20 4.63 15.28
CA GLU A 125 0.39 5.94 14.96
C GLU A 125 1.25 5.92 13.68
N GLN A 126 1.57 4.73 13.16
CA GLN A 126 2.29 4.55 11.90
C GLN A 126 1.34 4.23 10.72
N ARG A 127 0.02 4.29 10.95
CA ARG A 127 -1.03 4.01 9.96
C ARG A 127 -1.76 5.32 9.65
N ILE A 128 -1.25 6.07 8.69
CA ILE A 128 -1.74 7.41 8.38
C ILE A 128 -2.86 7.31 7.35
N PHE A 129 -3.95 8.04 7.59
CA PHE A 129 -5.05 8.25 6.66
C PHE A 129 -5.26 9.76 6.49
N PRO A 130 -5.73 10.23 5.32
CA PRO A 130 -6.12 11.61 5.16
C PRO A 130 -7.31 11.92 6.08
N ASP A 131 -7.21 12.98 6.87
CA ASP A 131 -8.29 13.47 7.74
C ASP A 131 -8.94 14.71 7.12
N PRO A 132 -10.23 14.66 6.76
CA PRO A 132 -10.92 15.81 6.18
C PRO A 132 -10.98 17.02 7.13
N LYS A 133 -10.82 16.80 8.45
CA LYS A 133 -10.83 17.85 9.48
C LYS A 133 -9.42 18.27 9.91
N ASP A 134 -8.38 17.50 9.57
CA ASP A 134 -6.99 17.82 9.91
C ASP A 134 -6.00 17.53 8.77
N SER A 135 -5.77 18.54 7.95
CA SER A 135 -4.81 18.48 6.84
C SER A 135 -3.33 18.44 7.26
N ARG A 136 -3.01 18.63 8.54
CA ARG A 136 -1.61 18.67 9.03
C ARG A 136 -0.98 17.29 9.15
N LEU A 137 -1.79 16.22 9.09
CA LEU A 137 -1.32 14.85 9.05
C LEU A 137 -0.57 14.51 7.73
N CYS A 138 -0.80 15.29 6.67
CA CYS A 138 -0.18 15.11 5.35
C CYS A 138 1.01 16.05 5.06
N GLY A 139 1.45 16.87 6.04
CA GLY A 139 2.66 17.71 5.97
C GLY A 139 2.59 18.95 6.87
N PRO A 140 3.61 19.83 6.95
CA PRO A 140 5.04 19.62 7.18
C PRO A 140 5.41 19.46 8.68
N ASN A 141 4.45 19.19 9.57
CA ASN A 141 4.68 19.13 11.02
C ASN A 141 5.16 17.76 11.54
N HIS A 142 5.24 16.74 10.70
CA HIS A 142 5.94 15.49 11.00
C HIS A 142 7.40 15.60 10.56
N ARG A 143 8.20 16.40 11.28
CA ARG A 143 9.66 16.22 11.25
C ARG A 143 9.95 14.85 11.84
N ALA A 144 10.18 13.88 10.96
CA ALA A 144 10.97 12.71 11.34
C ALA A 144 12.28 13.25 11.91
N ALA A 145 12.51 12.97 13.19
CA ALA A 145 13.80 13.16 13.83
C ALA A 145 14.90 12.45 13.04
#